data_AF-A0A5D3AGM6-F1
#
_entry.id   AF-A0A5D3AGM6-F1
#
_cell.length_a   1.000
_cell.length_b   1.000
_cell.length_c   1.000
_cell.angle_alpha   90.00
_cell.angle_beta   90.00
_cell.angle_gamma   90.00
#
_symmetry.space_group_name_H-M   'P 1'
#
loop_
_entity.id
_entity.type
_entity.pdbx_description
1 polymer ?
#
loop_
_entity_poly.entity_id
_entity_poly.type
_entity_poly.pdbx_seq_one_letter_code
_entity_poly.pdbx_strand_id
1 'polypeptide(L)'
;MNAKPDHMNRASDLLMAVSIGAGLNKNKIIEQAVEAMEELFKLAIMGEPLWQHNGNGGMETLNGFQYLREFGSFDATMEQIMRMVEVGEPQCFLSSDCNCNFDQDVPSSFSKLNFEPLNIETSRETTFVEMNPMNIVQLLMDTKQWATTFYSIVSRTTLLGVILENVDGSYNGVLQVMLAEFHQRTPLIPARQCYFARYCKKHTNGTWGVVDVSLENLFPYPQVQFRRRPSGCVIQEVGNRGSKVTWIEHVEVDNRSLHPLFRPIVSSGFAFSAKRWIATINRHC
;
A
#
# COMPACT_ATOMS: atom_id res chain seq x y z
N MET A 1 -3.12 15.32 37.44
CA MET A 1 -4.16 16.22 36.89
C MET A 1 -4.48 15.77 35.47
N ASN A 2 -5.64 15.15 35.30
CA ASN A 2 -6.39 14.87 34.06
C ASN A 2 -5.63 14.36 32.82
N ALA A 3 -5.36 13.04 32.80
CA ALA A 3 -5.41 12.31 31.54
C ALA A 3 -6.88 12.20 31.14
N LYS A 4 -7.29 12.92 30.10
CA LYS A 4 -8.60 12.70 29.46
C LYS A 4 -8.61 11.27 28.89
N PRO A 5 -9.70 10.51 29.04
CA PRO A 5 -9.87 9.28 28.28
C PRO A 5 -9.95 9.65 26.79
N ASP A 6 -9.24 8.90 25.96
CA ASP A 6 -9.14 9.05 24.51
C ASP A 6 -10.57 9.02 23.92
N HIS A 7 -11.07 10.21 23.62
CA HIS A 7 -12.40 10.44 23.11
C HIS A 7 -12.41 9.86 21.68
N MET A 8 -13.30 8.92 21.40
CA MET A 8 -13.62 8.44 20.04
C MET A 8 -14.00 9.63 19.15
N ASN A 9 -13.01 10.27 18.54
CA ASN A 9 -13.15 11.56 17.86
C ASN A 9 -12.87 11.47 16.38
N ARG A 10 -13.50 10.52 15.68
CA ARG A 10 -13.94 10.77 14.31
C ARG A 10 -15.28 10.07 14.09
N ALA A 11 -16.32 10.80 13.68
CA ALA A 11 -17.55 10.20 13.18
C ALA A 11 -17.26 9.19 12.05
N SER A 12 -16.16 9.36 11.31
CA SER A 12 -15.66 8.41 10.32
C SER A 12 -15.28 7.06 10.93
N ASP A 13 -14.73 6.99 12.14
CA ASP A 13 -14.37 5.72 12.78
C ASP A 13 -15.62 4.89 13.11
N LEU A 14 -16.65 5.55 13.66
CA LEU A 14 -17.93 4.93 13.94
C LEU A 14 -18.65 4.52 12.66
N LEU A 15 -18.69 5.39 11.65
CA LEU A 15 -19.24 5.07 10.34
C LEU A 15 -18.52 3.86 9.72
N MET A 16 -17.20 3.79 9.86
CA MET A 16 -16.42 2.70 9.34
C MET A 16 -16.72 1.41 10.11
N ALA A 17 -16.73 1.45 11.44
CA ALA A 17 -17.09 0.31 12.30
C ALA A 17 -18.50 -0.24 11.97
N VAL A 18 -19.48 0.66 11.79
CA VAL A 18 -20.85 0.29 11.38
C VAL A 18 -20.86 -0.26 9.94
N SER A 19 -20.11 0.36 9.04
CA SER A 19 -20.04 -0.05 7.62
C SER A 19 -19.42 -1.42 7.43
N ILE A 20 -18.46 -1.81 8.27
CA ILE A 20 -17.87 -3.16 8.28
C ILE A 20 -18.93 -4.23 8.61
N GLY A 21 -19.92 -3.89 9.44
CA GLY A 21 -21.02 -4.78 9.81
C GLY A 21 -22.03 -5.04 8.70
N ALA A 22 -22.06 -4.22 7.64
CA ALA A 22 -22.93 -4.45 6.48
C ALA A 22 -22.35 -5.55 5.59
N GLY A 23 -23.12 -6.63 5.38
CA GLY A 23 -22.64 -7.83 4.66
C GLY A 23 -22.08 -7.57 3.26
N LEU A 24 -22.61 -6.59 2.52
CA LEU A 24 -22.09 -6.20 1.20
C LEU A 24 -20.69 -5.59 1.26
N ASN A 25 -20.42 -4.74 2.26
CA ASN A 25 -19.10 -4.14 2.45
C ASN A 25 -18.11 -5.21 2.94
N LYS A 26 -18.57 -6.14 3.78
CA LYS A 26 -17.79 -7.27 4.24
C LYS A 26 -17.20 -8.07 3.07
N ASN A 27 -18.03 -8.44 2.09
CA ASN A 27 -17.58 -9.20 0.92
C ASN A 27 -16.57 -8.43 0.07
N LYS A 28 -16.83 -7.14 -0.21
CA LYS A 28 -15.89 -6.29 -0.96
C LYS A 28 -14.53 -6.16 -0.27
N ILE A 29 -14.52 -6.03 1.07
CA ILE A 29 -13.27 -5.97 1.83
C ILE A 29 -12.52 -7.30 1.74
N ILE A 30 -13.22 -8.44 1.80
CA ILE A 30 -12.62 -9.78 1.64
C ILE A 30 -11.99 -9.92 0.26
N GLU A 31 -12.75 -9.62 -0.81
CA GLU A 31 -12.27 -9.70 -2.20
C GLU A 31 -11.01 -8.85 -2.38
N GLN A 32 -11.06 -7.58 -1.98
CA GLN A 32 -9.93 -6.66 -2.10
C GLN A 32 -8.70 -7.13 -1.30
N ALA A 33 -8.90 -7.72 -0.11
CA ALA A 33 -7.80 -8.23 0.71
C ALA A 33 -7.17 -9.50 0.13
N VAL A 34 -7.95 -10.37 -0.51
CA VAL A 34 -7.46 -11.56 -1.21
C VAL A 34 -6.65 -11.16 -2.45
N GLU A 35 -7.17 -10.25 -3.27
CA GLU A 35 -6.45 -9.70 -4.44
C GLU A 35 -5.13 -9.03 -4.02
N ALA A 36 -5.15 -8.23 -2.94
CA ALA A 36 -3.96 -7.62 -2.40
C ALA A 36 -2.91 -8.65 -1.93
N MET A 37 -3.34 -9.78 -1.39
CA MET A 37 -2.42 -10.85 -0.96
C MET A 37 -1.70 -11.46 -2.16
N GLU A 38 -2.43 -11.78 -3.24
CA GLU A 38 -1.83 -12.31 -4.46
C GLU A 38 -0.85 -11.31 -5.10
N GLU A 39 -1.22 -10.03 -5.12
CA GLU A 39 -0.33 -8.95 -5.57
C GLU A 39 0.95 -8.87 -4.71
N LEU A 40 0.82 -8.92 -3.37
CA LEU A 40 1.98 -8.89 -2.47
C LEU A 40 2.94 -10.06 -2.73
N PHE A 41 2.41 -11.28 -2.89
CA PHE A 41 3.25 -12.45 -3.18
C PHE A 41 3.99 -12.30 -4.51
N LYS A 42 3.31 -11.81 -5.57
CA LYS A 42 3.96 -11.52 -6.85
C LYS A 42 5.04 -10.45 -6.71
N LEU A 43 4.75 -9.33 -6.04
CA LEU A 43 5.71 -8.25 -5.79
C LEU A 43 6.95 -8.71 -5.03
N ALA A 44 6.78 -9.66 -4.10
CA ALA A 44 7.88 -10.23 -3.32
C ALA A 44 8.78 -11.18 -4.14
N ILE A 45 8.21 -11.90 -5.11
CA ILE A 45 8.93 -12.95 -5.88
C ILE A 45 9.55 -12.39 -7.16
N MET A 46 8.88 -11.45 -7.83
CA MET A 46 9.34 -10.91 -9.12
C MET A 46 10.62 -10.09 -8.97
N GLY A 47 11.52 -10.17 -9.95
CA GLY A 47 12.75 -9.37 -10.01
C GLY A 47 12.68 -8.30 -11.09
N GLU A 48 13.79 -8.12 -11.82
CA GLU A 48 13.78 -7.39 -13.09
C GLU A 48 12.85 -8.10 -14.10
N PRO A 49 12.06 -7.38 -14.92
CA PRO A 49 12.08 -5.92 -15.13
C PRO A 49 11.16 -5.13 -14.18
N LEU A 50 10.40 -5.80 -13.30
CA LEU A 50 9.44 -5.14 -12.41
C LEU A 50 10.15 -4.28 -11.35
N TRP A 51 11.20 -4.83 -10.75
CA TRP A 51 12.06 -4.14 -9.80
C TRP A 51 13.39 -3.80 -10.48
N GLN A 52 13.70 -2.52 -10.57
CA GLN A 52 14.92 -2.04 -11.22
C GLN A 52 15.94 -1.61 -10.18
N HIS A 53 17.19 -2.03 -10.38
CA HIS A 53 18.29 -1.63 -9.52
C HIS A 53 18.86 -0.29 -9.98
N ASN A 54 18.80 0.72 -9.12
CA ASN A 54 19.54 1.96 -9.37
C ASN A 54 21.03 1.71 -9.10
N GLY A 55 21.85 1.85 -10.14
CA GLY A 55 23.22 1.36 -10.28
C GLY A 55 24.28 1.89 -9.29
N ASN A 56 23.90 2.45 -8.14
CA ASN A 56 24.85 2.88 -7.12
C ASN A 56 24.38 2.74 -5.66
N GLY A 57 23.15 2.28 -5.38
CA GLY A 57 22.56 2.39 -4.03
C GLY A 57 21.89 1.15 -3.45
N GLY A 58 21.80 0.04 -4.19
CA GLY A 58 21.13 -1.19 -3.74
C GLY A 58 19.61 -1.05 -3.47
N MET A 59 19.03 0.12 -3.72
CA MET A 59 17.58 0.33 -3.61
C MET A 59 16.91 -0.05 -4.92
N GLU A 60 15.93 -0.93 -4.81
CA GLU A 60 15.08 -1.33 -5.91
C GLU A 60 13.94 -0.34 -6.07
N THR A 61 13.71 0.11 -7.30
CA THR A 61 12.58 0.97 -7.65
C THR A 61 11.56 0.17 -8.44
N LEU A 62 10.28 0.30 -8.11
CA LEU A 62 9.22 -0.37 -8.85
C LEU A 62 9.01 0.34 -10.19
N ASN A 63 9.12 -0.40 -11.29
CA ASN A 63 8.81 0.12 -12.61
C ASN A 63 7.28 0.23 -12.77
N GLY A 64 6.78 1.47 -12.82
CA GLY A 64 5.35 1.73 -12.91
C GLY A 64 4.69 1.17 -14.17
N PHE A 65 5.39 1.13 -15.31
CA PHE A 65 4.86 0.57 -16.55
C PHE A 65 4.68 -0.95 -16.44
N GLN A 66 5.71 -1.65 -15.94
CA GLN A 66 5.62 -3.10 -15.73
C GLN A 66 4.60 -3.47 -14.65
N TYR A 67 4.52 -2.66 -13.59
CA TYR A 67 3.48 -2.84 -12.57
C TYR A 67 2.08 -2.68 -13.16
N LEU A 68 1.84 -1.63 -13.94
CA LEU A 68 0.56 -1.43 -14.62
C LEU A 68 0.25 -2.57 -15.59
N ARG A 69 1.24 -3.10 -16.32
CA ARG A 69 1.05 -4.24 -17.22
C ARG A 69 0.63 -5.52 -16.50
N GLU A 70 1.18 -5.78 -15.33
CA GLU A 70 0.95 -7.01 -14.56
C GLU A 70 -0.33 -6.94 -13.70
N PHE A 71 -0.62 -5.77 -13.11
CA PHE A 71 -1.68 -5.60 -12.11
C PHE A 71 -2.80 -4.65 -12.54
N GLY A 72 -2.64 -3.97 -13.67
CA GLY A 72 -3.66 -3.06 -14.20
C GLY A 72 -4.88 -3.81 -14.70
N SER A 73 -6.06 -3.35 -14.28
CA SER A 73 -7.32 -3.70 -14.92
C SER A 73 -7.61 -2.62 -15.96
N PHE A 74 -7.53 -2.98 -17.23
CA PHE A 74 -7.77 -2.10 -18.36
C PHE A 74 -9.01 -2.56 -19.11
N ASP A 75 -9.85 -1.62 -19.53
CA ASP A 75 -10.86 -1.91 -20.53
C ASP A 75 -10.21 -2.02 -21.93
N ALA A 76 -10.97 -2.54 -22.89
CA ALA A 76 -10.48 -2.75 -24.27
C ALA A 76 -9.92 -1.47 -24.92
N THR A 77 -10.40 -0.30 -24.50
CA THR A 77 -9.95 1.01 -25.01
C THR A 77 -8.55 1.33 -24.49
N MET A 78 -8.32 1.15 -23.19
CA MET A 78 -7.03 1.38 -22.57
C MET A 78 -5.98 0.36 -23.03
N GLU A 79 -6.36 -0.91 -23.22
CA GLU A 79 -5.47 -1.91 -23.82
C GLU A 79 -5.01 -1.50 -25.22
N GLN A 80 -5.93 -0.95 -26.04
CA GLN A 80 -5.60 -0.48 -27.38
C GLN A 80 -4.65 0.72 -27.34
N ILE A 81 -4.83 1.64 -26.37
CA ILE A 81 -3.90 2.76 -26.15
C ILE A 81 -2.52 2.23 -25.72
N MET A 82 -2.45 1.29 -24.77
CA MET A 82 -1.18 0.69 -24.35
C MET A 82 -0.45 0.01 -25.51
N ARG A 83 -1.17 -0.75 -26.35
CA ARG A 83 -0.59 -1.37 -27.55
C ARG A 83 -0.05 -0.32 -28.54
N MET A 84 -0.76 0.78 -28.75
CA MET A 84 -0.29 1.86 -29.63
C MET A 84 0.96 2.55 -29.08
N VAL A 85 1.08 2.72 -27.77
CA VAL A 85 2.26 3.31 -27.11
C VAL A 85 3.45 2.34 -27.11
N GLU A 86 3.24 1.04 -26.85
CA GLU A 86 4.30 0.00 -26.84
C GLU A 86 4.96 -0.19 -28.20
N VAL A 87 4.21 -0.05 -29.30
CA VAL A 87 4.71 -0.29 -30.66
C VAL A 87 5.65 0.84 -31.14
N GLY A 88 5.65 2.00 -30.47
CA GLY A 88 6.22 3.24 -31.04
C GLY A 88 5.42 3.67 -32.27
N GLU A 89 5.33 4.97 -32.54
CA GLU A 89 4.42 5.50 -33.57
C GLU A 89 4.37 4.66 -34.86
N PRO A 90 3.18 4.15 -35.27
CA PRO A 90 2.98 3.84 -36.66
C PRO A 90 3.00 5.19 -37.41
N GLN A 91 3.91 5.29 -38.37
CA GLN A 91 4.05 6.46 -39.25
C GLN A 91 2.68 6.98 -39.71
N CYS A 92 2.50 8.28 -39.58
CA CYS A 92 1.33 9.07 -39.96
C CYS A 92 0.42 8.42 -41.02
N PHE A 93 -0.81 8.09 -40.63
CA PHE A 93 -1.93 7.99 -41.56
C PHE A 93 -2.91 9.13 -41.31
N LEU A 94 -2.48 10.34 -41.64
CA LEU A 94 -3.40 11.32 -42.20
C LEU A 94 -2.82 11.72 -43.56
N SER A 95 -3.18 10.91 -44.56
CA SER A 95 -3.11 11.37 -45.93
C SER A 95 -3.96 12.62 -46.07
N SER A 96 -3.41 13.57 -46.82
CA SER A 96 -4.06 14.78 -47.31
C SER A 96 -5.54 14.56 -47.66
N ASP A 97 -6.33 15.60 -47.35
CA ASP A 97 -7.69 15.87 -47.83
C ASP A 97 -8.82 15.64 -46.82
N CYS A 98 -8.74 16.32 -45.66
CA CYS A 98 -9.93 16.76 -44.92
C CYS A 98 -9.75 18.23 -44.54
N ASN A 99 -10.25 19.14 -45.38
CA ASN A 99 -10.32 20.56 -45.06
C ASN A 99 -11.48 20.80 -44.09
N CYS A 100 -11.31 20.47 -42.80
CA CYS A 100 -12.21 20.89 -41.74
C CYS A 100 -11.55 22.03 -40.95
N ASN A 101 -11.88 23.26 -41.34
CA ASN A 101 -11.64 24.45 -40.52
C ASN A 101 -12.35 24.27 -39.18
N PHE A 102 -11.60 24.00 -38.11
CA PHE A 102 -12.08 24.08 -36.74
C PHE A 102 -11.48 25.32 -36.05
N ASP A 103 -11.75 26.49 -36.64
CA ASP A 103 -11.91 27.70 -35.86
C ASP A 103 -13.35 27.73 -35.38
N GLN A 104 -13.61 27.11 -34.23
CA GLN A 104 -14.84 27.30 -33.46
C GLN A 104 -14.65 26.81 -32.02
N ASP A 105 -14.47 27.78 -31.13
CA ASP A 105 -14.97 27.81 -29.76
C ASP A 105 -15.02 26.47 -29.01
N VAL A 106 -13.87 26.05 -28.48
CA VAL A 106 -13.87 25.13 -27.33
C VAL A 106 -14.41 25.92 -26.14
N PRO A 107 -15.55 25.53 -25.52
CA PRO A 107 -16.06 26.22 -24.35
C PRO A 107 -14.99 26.19 -23.26
N SER A 108 -14.51 27.36 -22.85
CA SER A 108 -13.50 27.57 -21.80
C SER A 108 -14.00 27.21 -20.38
N SER A 109 -15.08 26.41 -20.29
CA SER A 109 -15.73 25.99 -19.06
C SER A 109 -15.44 24.54 -18.67
N PHE A 110 -14.45 23.88 -19.28
CA PHE A 110 -13.71 22.86 -18.53
C PHE A 110 -12.81 23.59 -17.54
N SER A 111 -13.39 23.95 -16.39
CA SER A 111 -12.59 24.19 -15.19
C SER A 111 -11.56 23.08 -15.12
N LYS A 112 -10.27 23.43 -15.26
CA LYS A 112 -9.17 22.53 -14.94
C LYS A 112 -9.42 22.06 -13.52
N LEU A 113 -10.08 20.91 -13.37
CA LEU A 113 -9.94 20.09 -12.19
C LEU A 113 -8.45 19.79 -12.17
N ASN A 114 -7.69 20.57 -11.40
CA ASN A 114 -6.28 20.34 -11.14
C ASN A 114 -6.19 19.06 -10.30
N PHE A 115 -6.46 17.91 -10.93
CA PHE A 115 -6.12 16.60 -10.41
C PHE A 115 -4.61 16.45 -10.63
N GLU A 116 -3.82 17.07 -9.75
CA GLU A 116 -2.42 16.69 -9.65
C GLU A 116 -2.38 15.25 -9.12
N PRO A 117 -1.77 14.31 -9.85
CA PRO A 117 -1.72 12.91 -9.46
C PRO A 117 -1.00 12.74 -8.13
N LEU A 118 -1.45 11.78 -7.32
CA LEU A 118 -0.77 11.39 -6.09
C LEU A 118 0.64 10.86 -6.42
N ASN A 119 1.59 11.09 -5.52
CA ASN A 119 2.93 10.53 -5.65
C ASN A 119 2.88 9.05 -5.30
N ILE A 120 3.47 8.22 -6.13
CA ILE A 120 3.66 6.79 -5.84
C ILE A 120 5.01 6.64 -5.15
N GLU A 121 4.99 6.15 -3.91
CA GLU A 121 6.19 5.81 -3.16
C GLU A 121 6.25 4.28 -3.01
N THR A 122 7.37 3.68 -3.41
CA THR A 122 7.59 2.23 -3.35
C THR A 122 8.94 1.90 -2.75
N SER A 123 9.00 0.82 -1.97
CA SER A 123 10.24 0.32 -1.40
C SER A 123 10.12 -1.18 -1.15
N ARG A 124 11.20 -1.91 -1.48
CA ARG A 124 11.35 -3.33 -1.15
C ARG A 124 12.63 -3.53 -0.36
N GLU A 125 12.57 -4.43 0.61
CA GLU A 125 13.74 -4.88 1.36
C GLU A 125 13.58 -6.37 1.68
N THR A 126 14.66 -7.14 1.55
CA THR A 126 14.67 -8.57 1.85
C THR A 126 15.83 -8.90 2.78
N THR A 127 15.54 -9.54 3.91
CA THR A 127 16.58 -9.94 4.86
C THR A 127 16.26 -11.24 5.57
N PHE A 128 17.28 -11.82 6.19
CA PHE A 128 17.10 -12.89 7.16
C PHE A 128 16.89 -12.32 8.56
N VAL A 129 15.92 -12.87 9.28
CA VAL A 129 15.56 -12.50 10.65
C VAL A 129 15.69 -13.75 11.51
N GLU A 130 16.36 -13.66 12.66
CA GLU A 130 16.50 -14.77 13.62
C GLU A 130 15.25 -14.93 14.49
N MET A 131 14.10 -15.07 13.82
CA MET A 131 12.80 -15.24 14.44
C MET A 131 11.97 -16.18 13.58
N ASN A 132 11.23 -17.11 14.22
CA ASN A 132 10.36 -18.02 13.49
C ASN A 132 9.17 -17.25 12.84
N PRO A 133 8.56 -17.79 11.77
CA PRO A 133 7.50 -17.08 11.06
C PRO A 133 6.30 -16.71 11.93
N MET A 134 5.92 -17.59 12.87
CA MET A 134 4.74 -17.38 13.73
C MET A 134 4.91 -16.21 14.69
N ASN A 135 6.10 -16.03 15.25
CA ASN A 135 6.40 -14.91 16.14
C ASN A 135 6.34 -13.58 15.37
N ILE A 136 6.83 -13.55 14.13
CA ILE A 136 6.73 -12.36 13.26
C ILE A 136 5.26 -12.08 12.93
N VAL A 137 4.49 -13.10 12.57
CA VAL A 137 3.05 -12.95 12.30
C VAL A 137 2.31 -12.43 13.55
N GLN A 138 2.60 -12.98 14.73
CA GLN A 138 2.01 -12.52 15.99
C GLN A 138 2.35 -11.06 16.29
N LEU A 139 3.62 -10.67 16.07
CA LEU A 139 4.09 -9.29 16.23
C LEU A 139 3.32 -8.30 15.35
N LEU A 140 2.89 -8.73 14.16
CA LEU A 140 2.15 -7.90 13.20
C LEU A 140 0.63 -7.92 13.42
N MET A 141 0.07 -9.06 13.83
CA MET A 141 -1.38 -9.25 13.96
C MET A 141 -1.92 -8.88 15.35
N ASP A 142 -1.10 -8.91 16.40
CA ASP A 142 -1.48 -8.40 17.72
C ASP A 142 -1.30 -6.89 17.75
N THR A 143 -2.41 -6.15 17.93
CA THR A 143 -2.41 -4.68 17.88
C THR A 143 -1.49 -4.04 18.91
N LYS A 144 -1.34 -4.64 20.11
CA LYS A 144 -0.51 -4.08 21.18
C LYS A 144 0.97 -4.31 20.89
N GLN A 145 1.33 -5.51 20.46
CA GLN A 145 2.70 -5.83 20.06
C GLN A 145 3.12 -5.01 18.85
N TRP A 146 2.23 -4.90 17.85
CA TRP A 146 2.48 -4.09 16.66
C TRP A 146 2.76 -2.62 17.02
N ALA A 147 1.90 -2.00 17.83
CA ALA A 147 2.08 -0.61 18.28
C ALA A 147 3.37 -0.42 19.08
N THR A 148 3.66 -1.35 19.99
CA THR A 148 4.82 -1.27 20.89
C THR A 148 6.13 -1.45 20.13
N THR A 149 6.21 -2.46 19.27
CA THR A 149 7.43 -2.78 18.55
C THR A 149 7.69 -1.77 17.43
N PHE A 150 6.65 -1.35 16.72
CA PHE A 150 6.77 -0.42 15.58
C PHE A 150 6.47 1.04 15.94
N TYR A 151 6.56 1.45 17.22
CA TYR A 151 6.27 2.81 17.67
C TYR A 151 7.05 3.91 16.92
N SER A 152 8.22 3.57 16.36
CA SER A 152 9.03 4.49 15.56
C SER A 152 8.45 4.78 14.17
N ILE A 153 7.50 3.96 13.71
CA ILE A 153 6.84 4.02 12.40
C ILE A 153 5.33 4.28 12.56
N VAL A 154 4.71 3.66 13.56
CA VAL A 154 3.27 3.75 13.88
C VAL A 154 3.11 4.59 15.14
N SER A 155 2.50 5.76 15.04
CA SER A 155 2.24 6.65 16.17
C SER A 155 0.93 6.33 16.88
N ARG A 156 -0.10 5.90 16.11
CA ARG A 156 -1.43 5.58 16.62
C ARG A 156 -1.99 4.38 15.88
N THR A 157 -2.76 3.55 16.57
CA THR A 157 -3.51 2.44 15.96
C THR A 157 -4.79 2.13 16.70
N THR A 158 -5.82 1.74 15.95
CA THR A 158 -7.11 1.28 16.46
C THR A 158 -7.56 0.08 15.63
N LEU A 159 -7.91 -1.03 16.29
CA LEU A 159 -8.63 -2.13 15.67
C LEU A 159 -10.11 -1.75 15.58
N LEU A 160 -10.65 -1.65 14.37
CA LEU A 160 -12.06 -1.29 14.13
C LEU A 160 -12.97 -2.51 14.08
N GLY A 161 -12.44 -3.67 13.69
CA GLY A 161 -13.20 -4.92 13.69
C GLY A 161 -12.43 -6.09 13.07
N VAL A 162 -12.92 -7.29 13.32
CA VAL A 162 -12.43 -8.54 12.72
C VAL A 162 -13.50 -9.04 11.75
N ILE A 163 -13.14 -9.21 10.48
CA ILE A 163 -14.05 -9.64 9.41
C ILE A 163 -14.05 -11.16 9.28
N LEU A 164 -12.84 -11.75 9.25
CA LEU A 164 -12.60 -13.18 9.22
C LEU A 164 -11.76 -13.54 10.44
N GLU A 165 -12.24 -14.52 11.19
CA GLU A 165 -11.58 -15.09 12.36
C GLU A 165 -11.36 -16.58 12.12
N ASN A 166 -10.30 -17.14 12.69
CA ASN A 166 -10.05 -18.57 12.63
C ASN A 166 -10.31 -19.22 13.99
N VAL A 167 -10.97 -20.37 13.98
CA VAL A 167 -11.43 -21.08 15.17
C VAL A 167 -10.29 -21.82 15.87
N ASP A 168 -9.21 -22.13 15.14
CA ASP A 168 -8.03 -22.81 15.67
C ASP A 168 -7.08 -21.90 16.47
N GLY A 169 -7.39 -20.60 16.57
CA GLY A 169 -6.54 -19.59 17.21
C GLY A 169 -5.31 -19.20 16.40
N SER A 170 -5.15 -19.71 15.18
CA SER A 170 -4.12 -19.33 14.22
C SER A 170 -4.48 -18.04 13.51
N TYR A 171 -3.47 -17.32 13.01
CA TYR A 171 -3.68 -16.14 12.16
C TYR A 171 -3.96 -16.49 10.69
N ASN A 172 -3.94 -17.77 10.32
CA ASN A 172 -4.18 -18.20 8.94
C ASN A 172 -5.62 -17.87 8.50
N GLY A 173 -5.77 -16.95 7.55
CA GLY A 173 -7.06 -16.50 7.03
C GLY A 173 -7.71 -15.40 7.87
N VAL A 174 -7.02 -14.83 8.86
CA VAL A 174 -7.56 -13.75 9.69
C VAL A 174 -7.53 -12.43 8.93
N LEU A 175 -8.65 -11.72 8.94
CA LEU A 175 -8.83 -10.41 8.28
C LEU A 175 -9.34 -9.39 9.29
N GLN A 176 -8.55 -8.35 9.51
CA GLN A 176 -8.85 -7.25 10.44
C GLN A 176 -9.00 -5.94 9.68
N VAL A 177 -9.81 -5.03 10.22
CA VAL A 177 -9.89 -3.65 9.74
C VAL A 177 -9.29 -2.74 10.80
N MET A 178 -8.36 -1.90 10.38
CA MET A 178 -7.56 -1.06 11.27
C MET A 178 -7.56 0.38 10.80
N LEU A 179 -7.46 1.29 11.76
CA LEU A 179 -7.00 2.66 11.57
C LEU A 179 -5.57 2.74 12.10
N ALA A 180 -4.65 3.33 11.34
CA ALA A 180 -3.33 3.67 11.86
C ALA A 180 -2.83 5.01 11.35
N GLU A 181 -1.97 5.62 12.15
CA GLU A 181 -1.20 6.81 11.81
C GLU A 181 0.28 6.45 11.73
N PHE A 182 0.90 6.76 10.60
CA PHE A 182 2.31 6.51 10.30
C PHE A 182 3.08 7.83 10.35
N HIS A 183 4.19 7.84 11.08
CA HIS A 183 4.96 9.06 11.29
C HIS A 183 6.45 8.87 10.99
N GLN A 184 7.08 10.00 10.71
CA GLN A 184 8.51 10.18 10.93
C GLN A 184 8.74 10.86 12.26
N ARG A 185 9.92 10.66 12.85
CA ARG A 185 10.38 11.39 14.03
C ARG A 185 10.80 12.83 13.71
N THR A 186 10.02 13.52 12.88
CA THR A 186 10.18 14.95 12.59
C THR A 186 8.80 15.56 12.34
N PRO A 187 8.46 16.69 12.96
CA PRO A 187 7.18 17.36 12.74
C PRO A 187 7.06 17.97 11.33
N LEU A 188 8.17 18.02 10.57
CA LEU A 188 8.22 18.60 9.23
C LEU A 188 7.76 17.62 8.14
N ILE A 189 7.57 16.35 8.48
CA ILE A 189 6.92 15.35 7.63
C ILE A 189 5.56 15.05 8.24
N PRO A 190 4.46 15.43 7.57
CA PRO A 190 3.11 15.17 8.07
C PRO A 190 2.89 13.69 8.35
N ALA A 191 2.18 13.39 9.44
CA ALA A 191 1.75 12.03 9.73
C ALA A 191 0.70 11.60 8.69
N ARG A 192 0.76 10.33 8.29
CA ARG A 192 -0.09 9.73 7.27
C ARG A 192 -1.08 8.80 7.94
N GLN A 193 -2.38 9.04 7.79
CA GLN A 193 -3.42 8.21 8.39
C GLN A 193 -4.24 7.52 7.30
N CYS A 194 -4.52 6.23 7.46
CA CYS A 194 -5.42 5.48 6.58
C CYS A 194 -6.25 4.44 7.33
N TYR A 195 -7.38 4.08 6.72
CA TYR A 195 -8.15 2.89 7.07
C TYR A 195 -7.73 1.76 6.15
N PHE A 196 -7.33 0.61 6.70
CA PHE A 196 -6.88 -0.51 5.88
C PHE A 196 -7.40 -1.85 6.40
N ALA A 197 -7.53 -2.79 5.48
CA ALA A 197 -7.69 -4.20 5.78
C ALA A 197 -6.31 -4.84 5.93
N ARG A 198 -6.09 -5.52 7.05
CA ARG A 198 -4.93 -6.38 7.30
C ARG A 198 -5.33 -7.83 7.18
N TYR A 199 -4.80 -8.52 6.18
CA TYR A 199 -5.07 -9.93 5.94
C TYR A 199 -3.82 -10.77 6.18
N CYS A 200 -3.96 -11.83 6.97
CA CYS A 200 -2.91 -12.81 7.18
C CYS A 200 -3.30 -14.14 6.57
N LYS A 201 -2.40 -14.73 5.78
CA LYS A 201 -2.63 -16.04 5.16
C LYS A 201 -1.35 -16.85 5.10
N LYS A 202 -1.46 -18.15 5.38
CA LYS A 202 -0.40 -19.11 5.08
C LYS A 202 -0.63 -19.68 3.69
N HIS A 203 0.35 -19.50 2.80
CA HIS A 203 0.37 -20.09 1.47
C HIS A 203 0.73 -21.59 1.54
N THR A 204 0.39 -22.35 0.50
CA THR A 204 0.50 -23.82 0.48
C THR A 204 1.93 -24.34 0.66
N ASN A 205 2.93 -23.56 0.28
CA ASN A 205 4.36 -23.86 0.44
C ASN A 205 4.90 -23.59 1.86
N GLY A 206 4.04 -23.22 2.81
CA GLY A 206 4.43 -22.93 4.19
C GLY A 206 4.79 -21.47 4.47
N THR A 207 4.89 -20.63 3.43
CA THR A 207 5.21 -19.21 3.53
C THR A 207 4.01 -18.41 4.04
N TRP A 208 4.24 -17.49 4.97
CA TRP A 208 3.22 -16.59 5.48
C TRP A 208 3.21 -15.27 4.73
N GLY A 209 2.03 -14.71 4.52
CA GLY A 209 1.82 -13.34 4.05
C GLY A 209 1.02 -12.55 5.06
N VAL A 210 1.42 -11.30 5.30
CA VAL A 210 0.61 -10.28 5.98
C VAL A 210 0.55 -9.09 5.05
N VAL A 211 -0.65 -8.73 4.58
CA VAL A 211 -0.87 -7.62 3.65
C VAL A 211 -1.83 -6.60 4.24
N ASP A 212 -1.50 -5.34 4.06
CA ASP A 212 -2.31 -4.18 4.36
C ASP A 212 -2.74 -3.52 3.04
N VAL A 213 -4.04 -3.27 2.89
CA VAL A 213 -4.60 -2.54 1.74
C VAL A 213 -5.65 -1.54 2.20
N SER A 214 -5.52 -0.32 1.69
CA SER A 214 -6.39 0.81 2.00
C SER A 214 -7.84 0.59 1.56
N LEU A 215 -8.80 0.97 2.40
CA LEU A 215 -10.24 0.80 2.16
C LEU A 215 -10.92 2.07 1.63
N GLU A 216 -10.17 3.12 1.36
CA GLU A 216 -10.70 4.41 0.90
C GLU A 216 -11.42 4.33 -0.47
N ASN A 217 -11.15 3.30 -1.27
CA ASN A 217 -11.94 3.02 -2.49
C ASN A 217 -13.39 2.62 -2.19
N LEU A 218 -13.60 1.94 -1.07
CA LEU A 218 -14.93 1.53 -0.60
C LEU A 218 -15.60 2.66 0.18
N PHE A 219 -14.80 3.55 0.77
CA PHE A 219 -15.23 4.66 1.62
C PHE A 219 -14.52 5.97 1.20
N PRO A 220 -15.02 6.67 0.17
CA PRO A 220 -14.32 7.78 -0.48
C PRO A 220 -14.30 9.09 0.35
N TYR A 221 -14.76 9.08 1.60
CA TYR A 221 -14.82 10.25 2.45
C TYR A 221 -14.10 10.02 3.78
N PRO A 222 -13.22 10.95 4.24
CA PRO A 222 -12.85 12.24 3.63
C PRO A 222 -11.85 12.11 2.47
N GLN A 223 -11.54 13.24 1.80
CA GLN A 223 -10.60 13.30 0.67
C GLN A 223 -9.28 12.58 0.99
N VAL A 224 -8.94 11.59 0.15
CA VAL A 224 -7.82 10.68 0.35
C VAL A 224 -6.50 11.40 0.06
N GLN A 225 -5.77 11.77 1.10
CA GLN A 225 -4.40 12.32 0.99
C GLN A 225 -3.34 11.22 1.04
N PHE A 226 -3.71 10.02 1.47
CA PHE A 226 -2.82 8.89 1.63
C PHE A 226 -3.59 7.59 1.42
N ARG A 227 -3.06 6.71 0.57
CA ARG A 227 -3.61 5.40 0.29
C ARG A 227 -2.50 4.36 0.31
N ARG A 228 -2.74 3.25 1.01
CA ARG A 228 -1.88 2.08 1.03
C ARG A 228 -2.28 1.12 -0.09
N ARG A 229 -1.48 1.04 -1.15
CA ARG A 229 -1.55 -0.09 -2.09
C ARG A 229 -1.04 -1.35 -1.37
N PRO A 230 -1.24 -2.57 -1.93
CA PRO A 230 -0.83 -3.79 -1.27
C PRO A 230 0.61 -3.70 -0.71
N SER A 231 0.70 -3.63 0.61
CA SER A 231 1.94 -3.39 1.37
C SER A 231 1.98 -4.35 2.55
N GLY A 232 3.15 -4.85 2.91
CA GLY A 232 3.28 -5.80 3.99
C GLY A 232 4.48 -6.71 3.76
N CYS A 233 4.40 -7.95 4.23
CA CYS A 233 5.54 -8.85 4.12
C CYS A 233 5.18 -10.30 3.82
N VAL A 234 6.12 -10.93 3.11
CA VAL A 234 6.20 -12.36 2.88
C VAL A 234 7.28 -12.93 3.80
N ILE A 235 6.92 -13.96 4.57
CA ILE A 235 7.75 -14.54 5.63
C ILE A 235 7.92 -16.03 5.32
N GLN A 236 9.11 -16.39 4.87
CA GLN A 236 9.48 -17.76 4.53
C GLN A 236 10.34 -18.36 5.63
N GLU A 237 9.98 -19.55 6.10
CA GLU A 237 10.81 -20.30 7.05
C GLU A 237 12.15 -20.69 6.43
N VAL A 238 13.24 -20.43 7.16
CA VAL A 238 14.60 -20.82 6.76
C VAL A 238 15.27 -21.54 7.94
N GLY A 239 15.41 -22.86 7.81
CA GLY A 239 15.88 -23.71 8.91
C GLY A 239 14.91 -23.74 10.09
N ASN A 240 15.39 -24.05 11.30
CA ASN A 240 14.51 -24.30 12.44
C ASN A 240 14.22 -23.06 13.32
N ARG A 241 14.87 -21.91 13.06
CA ARG A 241 14.81 -20.73 13.96
C ARG A 241 14.72 -19.37 13.27
N GLY A 242 14.88 -19.31 11.95
CA GLY A 242 14.92 -18.04 11.23
C GLY A 242 13.87 -17.95 10.14
N SER A 243 13.69 -16.73 9.66
CA SER A 243 12.80 -16.42 8.55
C SER A 243 13.51 -15.53 7.54
N LYS A 244 13.33 -15.82 6.26
CA LYS A 244 13.58 -14.84 5.20
C LYS A 244 12.34 -13.98 5.08
N VAL A 245 12.48 -12.68 5.32
CA VAL A 245 11.40 -11.69 5.26
C VAL A 245 11.63 -10.78 4.07
N THR A 246 10.66 -10.71 3.17
CA THR A 246 10.59 -9.71 2.11
C THR A 246 9.46 -8.74 2.43
N TRP A 247 9.80 -7.48 2.66
CA TRP A 247 8.85 -6.42 2.97
C TRP A 247 8.67 -5.50 1.77
N ILE A 248 7.41 -5.14 1.49
CA ILE A 248 6.99 -4.25 0.41
C ILE A 248 6.20 -3.09 1.02
N GLU A 249 6.65 -1.86 0.77
CA GLU A 249 5.85 -0.66 0.99
C GLU A 249 5.45 -0.10 -0.38
N HIS A 250 4.17 0.09 -0.61
CA HIS A 250 3.60 0.65 -1.83
C HIS A 250 2.45 1.58 -1.46
N VAL A 251 2.62 2.89 -1.66
CA VAL A 251 1.63 3.89 -1.24
C VAL A 251 1.44 4.98 -2.28
N GLU A 252 0.26 5.59 -2.26
CA GLU A 252 -0.06 6.82 -2.98
C GLU A 252 -0.24 7.95 -1.95
N VAL A 253 0.37 9.10 -2.17
CA VAL A 253 0.34 10.20 -1.20
C VAL A 253 0.38 11.59 -1.84
N ASP A 254 -0.40 12.48 -1.25
CA ASP A 254 -0.35 13.90 -1.55
C ASP A 254 0.79 14.57 -0.76
N ASN A 255 1.87 14.90 -1.47
CA ASN A 255 3.03 15.57 -0.89
C ASN A 255 2.98 17.11 -1.05
N ARG A 256 1.82 17.72 -1.37
CA ARG A 256 1.71 19.20 -1.50
C ARG A 256 2.08 19.93 -0.21
N SER A 257 1.74 19.36 0.95
CA SER A 257 2.08 19.91 2.27
C SER A 257 3.50 19.56 2.73
N LEU A 258 4.25 18.76 1.96
CA LEU A 258 5.59 18.34 2.33
C LEU A 258 6.60 19.49 2.19
N HIS A 259 7.29 19.76 3.30
CA HIS A 259 8.31 20.79 3.35
C HIS A 259 9.45 20.48 2.34
N PRO A 260 9.89 21.46 1.50
CA PRO A 260 10.87 21.23 0.44
C PRO A 260 12.16 20.52 0.89
N LEU A 261 12.65 20.83 2.11
CA LEU A 261 13.83 20.20 2.71
C LEU A 261 13.73 18.66 2.78
N PHE A 262 12.53 18.11 2.94
CA PHE A 262 12.31 16.67 3.10
C PHE A 262 11.80 16.00 1.82
N ARG A 263 11.55 16.75 0.73
CA ARG A 263 11.16 16.15 -0.55
C ARG A 263 12.17 15.09 -1.03
N PRO A 264 13.50 15.34 -1.02
CA PRO A 264 14.45 14.34 -1.51
C PRO A 264 14.38 13.01 -0.76
N ILE A 265 14.30 13.03 0.58
CA ILE A 265 14.31 11.81 1.40
C ILE A 265 12.97 11.05 1.38
N VAL A 266 11.86 11.76 1.16
CA VAL A 266 10.54 11.15 1.00
C VAL A 266 10.40 10.56 -0.41
N SER A 267 10.71 11.34 -1.45
CA SER A 267 10.65 10.90 -2.84
C SER A 267 11.64 9.80 -3.18
N SER A 268 12.76 9.67 -2.45
CA SER A 268 13.69 8.54 -2.60
C SER A 268 13.17 7.25 -1.96
N GLY A 269 11.97 7.23 -1.39
CA GLY A 269 11.40 6.09 -0.69
C GLY A 269 12.04 5.78 0.66
N PHE A 270 12.97 6.60 1.15
CA PHE A 270 13.74 6.30 2.36
C PHE A 270 12.93 6.51 3.65
N ALA A 271 12.19 7.63 3.72
CA ALA A 271 11.43 8.01 4.91
C ALA A 271 10.45 6.90 5.32
N PHE A 272 9.60 6.44 4.41
CA PHE A 272 8.60 5.40 4.67
C PHE A 272 8.98 4.06 4.00
N SER A 273 10.26 3.67 4.12
CA SER A 273 10.81 2.46 3.47
C SER A 273 10.47 1.15 4.18
N ALA A 274 10.41 0.07 3.38
CA ALA A 274 10.40 -1.31 3.84
C ALA A 274 11.57 -1.63 4.79
N LYS A 275 12.73 -1.00 4.53
CA LYS A 275 13.93 -1.12 5.36
C LYS A 275 13.71 -0.74 6.83
N ARG A 276 12.83 0.23 7.12
CA ARG A 276 12.55 0.62 8.51
C ARG A 276 11.77 -0.45 9.27
N TRP A 277 10.81 -1.09 8.60
CA TRP A 277 10.05 -2.20 9.16
C TRP A 277 10.97 -3.36 9.50
N ILE A 278 11.77 -3.79 8.53
CA ILE A 278 12.76 -4.86 8.72
C ILE A 278 13.79 -4.53 9.80
N ALA A 279 14.35 -3.32 9.80
CA ALA A 279 15.30 -2.89 10.83
C ALA A 279 14.68 -2.83 12.23
N THR A 280 13.36 -2.69 12.33
CA THR A 280 12.66 -2.73 13.62
C THR A 280 12.50 -4.17 14.11
N ILE A 281 12.14 -5.11 13.22
CA ILE A 281 12.06 -6.54 13.54
C ILE A 281 13.42 -7.06 14.00
N ASN A 282 14.50 -6.73 13.28
CA ASN A 282 15.86 -7.17 13.63
C ASN A 282 16.35 -6.65 14.99
N ARG A 283 15.89 -5.47 15.42
CA ARG A 283 16.21 -4.94 16.76
C ARG A 283 15.38 -5.57 17.88
N HIS A 284 14.28 -6.22 17.53
CA HIS A 284 13.39 -6.89 18.47
C HIS A 284 13.80 -8.35 18.73
N CYS A 285 14.65 -8.91 17.86
CA CYS A 285 15.23 -10.24 18.00
C CYS A 285 16.28 -10.28 19.13
#